data_AF-X0VK46-F1
#
_entry.id   AF-X0VK46-F1
#
_cell.length_a   1.000
_cell.length_b   1.000
_cell.length_c   1.000
_cell.angle_alpha   90.00
_cell.angle_beta   90.00
_cell.angle_gamma   90.00
#
_symmetry.space_group_name_H-M   'P 1'
#
loop_
_entity.id
_entity.type
_entity.pdbx_description
1 polymer ?
#
loop_
_entity_poly.entity_id
_entity_poly.type
_entity_poly.pdbx_seq_one_letter_code
_entity_poly.pdbx_strand_id
1 'polypeptide(L)'
;DTKADAVHKGDKLREVSPLTEKTNMDENGFTHYVFSKQMFNNPHYVIPSDEFELFRKFINGGSRSYPSDGGVPNDLVGREARIILKEISHISKNPESIYYEDAIDVLKNGIFSLVRGTIKLYLGKYTTRDWRRKRFTDDIDFWVYKIDLLEYVLKKNGWIKNKVTREWEKMVFWYNPRTDKREEHIIISSNDINQILDFGGGSYLDGSDLKSILKKKLMRGHEVDLSDILNVAMVLNKAEGLSIKEWRDSWCAFEESINTRST
;
A
#
# COMPACT_ATOMS: atom_id res chain seq x y z
N ASP A 1 2.89 -12.88 22.93
CA ASP A 1 2.40 -13.45 24.19
C ASP A 1 0.89 -13.35 24.14
N THR A 2 0.20 -14.48 24.25
CA THR A 2 -1.10 -14.79 23.62
C THR A 2 -2.32 -14.24 24.37
N LYS A 3 -2.13 -13.48 25.45
CA LYS A 3 -3.25 -12.86 26.20
C LYS A 3 -3.60 -11.44 25.74
N ALA A 4 -2.70 -10.74 25.06
CA ALA A 4 -2.94 -9.37 24.54
C ALA A 4 -3.39 -9.34 23.07
N ASP A 5 -3.54 -10.51 22.44
CA ASP A 5 -3.94 -10.68 21.03
C ASP A 5 -5.23 -11.51 20.90
N ALA A 6 -6.15 -11.36 21.86
CA ALA A 6 -7.45 -12.00 21.76
C ALA A 6 -8.27 -11.31 20.64
N VAL A 7 -8.36 -11.97 19.48
CA VAL A 7 -9.33 -11.60 18.45
C VAL A 7 -10.68 -12.13 18.90
N HIS A 8 -11.59 -11.25 19.31
CA HIS A 8 -12.95 -11.66 19.66
C HIS A 8 -13.71 -12.11 18.40
N LYS A 9 -14.52 -13.18 18.54
CA LYS A 9 -15.42 -13.62 17.48
C LYS A 9 -16.46 -12.52 17.24
N GLY A 10 -16.28 -11.76 16.16
CA GLY A 10 -17.12 -10.61 15.84
C GLY A 10 -16.45 -9.69 14.81
N ASP A 11 -16.27 -8.43 15.19
CA ASP A 11 -15.73 -7.33 14.38
C ASP A 11 -14.26 -7.46 13.95
N LYS A 12 -13.55 -8.48 14.45
CA LYS A 12 -12.11 -8.73 14.20
C LYS A 12 -11.21 -7.56 14.62
N LEU A 13 -11.67 -6.68 15.50
CA LEU A 13 -10.86 -5.56 16.00
C LEU A 13 -9.86 -6.06 17.05
N ARG A 14 -8.66 -5.49 17.04
CA ARG A 14 -7.59 -5.83 17.98
C ARG A 14 -7.78 -5.05 19.27
N GLU A 15 -7.88 -5.75 20.39
CA GLU A 15 -7.82 -5.13 21.71
C GLU A 15 -6.35 -4.84 22.07
N VAL A 16 -6.02 -3.56 22.30
CA VAL A 16 -4.69 -3.15 22.77
C VAL A 16 -4.85 -2.64 24.20
N SER A 17 -4.82 -3.58 25.15
CA SER A 17 -4.92 -3.25 26.56
C SER A 17 -3.52 -3.07 27.18
N PRO A 18 -3.27 -1.99 27.94
CA PRO A 18 -1.98 -1.76 28.58
C PRO A 18 -1.67 -2.87 29.57
N LEU A 19 -0.39 -3.23 29.70
CA LEU A 19 0.03 -4.18 30.74
C LEU A 19 -0.08 -3.47 32.09
N THR A 20 -1.18 -3.72 32.80
CA THR A 20 -1.44 -3.16 34.13
C THR A 20 -0.30 -3.43 35.11
N GLU A 21 0.33 -4.61 35.02
CA GLU A 21 1.48 -5.00 35.83
C GLU A 21 2.78 -4.25 35.50
N LYS A 22 2.83 -3.53 34.37
CA LYS A 22 4.00 -2.75 33.91
C LYS A 22 3.67 -1.27 33.70
N THR A 23 2.53 -0.81 34.19
CA THR A 23 2.11 0.58 34.13
C THR A 23 2.45 1.25 35.47
N ASN A 24 3.31 2.27 35.44
CA ASN A 24 3.79 2.96 36.65
C ASN A 24 3.59 4.47 36.52
N MET A 25 3.30 5.14 37.63
CA MET A 25 3.26 6.60 37.72
C MET A 25 4.62 7.11 38.19
N ASP A 26 5.19 8.08 37.48
CA ASP A 26 6.47 8.68 37.88
C ASP A 26 6.31 9.74 38.97
N GLU A 27 7.45 10.25 39.45
CA GLU A 27 7.56 11.26 40.51
C GLU A 27 6.87 12.59 40.17
N ASN A 28 6.60 12.83 38.88
CA ASN A 28 5.93 14.03 38.38
C ASN A 28 4.42 13.78 38.12
N GLY A 29 3.91 12.59 38.45
CA GLY A 29 2.51 12.23 38.28
C GLY A 29 2.14 11.74 36.88
N PHE A 30 3.10 11.45 36.00
CA PHE A 30 2.80 10.89 34.67
C PHE A 30 2.68 9.37 34.73
N THR A 31 1.55 8.85 34.22
CA THR A 31 1.33 7.42 34.05
C THR A 31 2.00 6.92 32.78
N HIS A 32 2.98 6.03 32.94
CA HIS A 32 3.70 5.38 31.85
C HIS A 32 3.01 4.06 31.47
N TYR A 33 2.38 4.03 30.29
CA TYR A 33 1.76 2.82 29.77
C TYR A 33 2.76 1.98 28.98
N VAL A 34 2.95 0.72 29.40
CA VAL A 34 3.79 -0.25 28.70
C VAL A 34 2.92 -1.23 27.93
N PHE A 35 3.13 -1.29 26.62
CA PHE A 35 2.43 -2.20 25.71
C PHE A 35 3.37 -3.32 25.26
N SER A 36 2.91 -4.57 25.22
CA SER A 36 3.62 -5.63 24.50
C SER A 36 3.28 -5.58 23.02
N LYS A 37 4.27 -5.41 22.15
CA LYS A 37 4.09 -5.54 20.70
C LYS A 37 4.64 -6.88 20.24
N GLN A 38 3.83 -7.69 19.58
CA GLN A 38 4.36 -8.78 18.77
C GLN A 38 5.01 -8.16 17.52
N MET A 39 6.31 -8.39 17.33
CA MET A 39 6.95 -7.95 16.09
C MET A 39 6.44 -8.79 14.92
N PHE A 40 6.09 -8.09 13.84
CA PHE A 40 5.59 -8.64 12.59
C PHE A 40 6.44 -9.84 12.14
N ASN A 41 5.80 -10.99 11.92
CA ASN A 41 6.48 -12.12 11.31
C ASN A 41 6.61 -11.83 9.80
N ASN A 42 7.77 -11.31 9.40
CA ASN A 42 8.12 -11.17 7.99
C ASN A 42 8.98 -12.39 7.60
N PRO A 43 8.47 -13.35 6.80
CA PRO A 43 9.26 -14.52 6.39
C PRO A 43 10.51 -14.13 5.57
N HIS A 44 10.51 -12.94 4.99
CA HIS A 44 11.64 -12.36 4.27
C HIS A 44 12.51 -11.46 5.15
N TYR A 45 12.35 -11.43 6.48
CA TYR A 45 13.20 -10.65 7.38
C TYR A 45 13.35 -11.26 8.78
N VAL A 46 14.57 -11.68 9.08
CA VAL A 46 14.99 -12.17 10.41
C VAL A 46 15.64 -11.04 11.18
N ILE A 47 15.13 -10.77 12.38
CA ILE A 47 15.72 -9.79 13.29
C ILE A 47 16.95 -10.45 13.94
N PRO A 48 18.15 -9.89 13.79
CA PRO A 48 19.33 -10.40 14.46
C PRO A 48 19.12 -10.40 15.98
N SER A 49 19.57 -11.45 16.64
CA SER A 49 19.64 -11.52 18.09
C SER A 49 20.76 -10.66 18.68
N ASP A 50 21.78 -10.34 17.87
CA ASP A 50 22.91 -9.49 18.28
C ASP A 50 22.60 -8.00 18.08
N GLU A 51 22.70 -7.22 19.17
CA GLU A 51 22.37 -5.79 19.19
C GLU A 51 23.33 -4.96 18.33
N PHE A 52 24.61 -5.37 18.22
CA PHE A 52 25.59 -4.67 17.40
C PHE A 52 25.34 -4.92 15.90
N GLU A 53 24.92 -6.12 15.53
CA GLU A 53 24.48 -6.46 14.18
C GLU A 53 23.16 -5.77 13.83
N LEU A 54 22.23 -5.66 14.80
CA LEU A 54 21.00 -4.87 14.65
C LEU A 54 21.32 -3.39 14.42
N PHE A 55 22.26 -2.82 15.18
CA PHE A 55 22.72 -1.44 15.01
C PHE A 55 23.47 -1.24 13.69
N ARG A 56 24.33 -2.17 13.30
CA ARG A 56 25.01 -2.16 11.99
C ARG A 56 24.00 -2.27 10.85
N LYS A 57 23.01 -3.16 10.96
CA LYS A 57 21.88 -3.24 10.02
C LYS A 57 21.04 -1.97 10.09
N PHE A 58 20.92 -1.28 11.22
CA PHE A 58 20.20 -0.01 11.29
C PHE A 58 20.91 1.08 10.49
N ILE A 59 22.22 1.24 10.71
CA ILE A 59 23.08 2.18 9.99
C ILE A 59 23.11 1.85 8.48
N ASN A 60 23.19 0.55 8.13
CA ASN A 60 23.14 0.08 6.74
C ASN A 60 21.70 0.05 6.17
N GLY A 61 20.72 0.46 6.96
CA GLY A 61 19.32 0.54 6.58
C GLY A 61 18.60 -0.82 6.43
N GLY A 62 19.18 -1.93 6.87
CA GLY A 62 18.56 -3.25 6.97
C GLY A 62 17.64 -3.50 8.18
N SER A 63 17.69 -2.74 9.29
CA SER A 63 17.13 -3.23 10.58
C SER A 63 15.62 -3.03 10.87
N ARG A 64 14.78 -2.70 9.87
CA ARG A 64 13.34 -2.50 10.13
C ARG A 64 12.51 -3.35 9.20
N SER A 65 11.80 -4.33 9.74
CA SER A 65 10.70 -5.01 9.05
C SER A 65 9.61 -3.97 8.77
N TYR A 66 9.27 -3.80 7.50
CA TYR A 66 8.02 -3.13 7.13
C TYR A 66 6.95 -4.20 6.94
N PRO A 67 5.74 -4.00 7.47
CA PRO A 67 4.60 -4.80 7.06
C PRO A 67 4.50 -4.79 5.54
N SER A 68 4.29 -5.97 4.96
CA SER A 68 4.15 -6.16 3.52
C SER A 68 3.04 -7.16 3.27
N ASP A 69 2.34 -6.99 2.16
CA ASP A 69 1.20 -7.81 1.74
C ASP A 69 1.51 -8.69 0.53
N GLY A 70 2.73 -8.60 -0.04
CA GLY A 70 3.16 -9.47 -1.14
C GLY A 70 4.64 -9.83 -1.07
N GLY A 71 5.07 -10.67 -2.02
CA GLY A 71 6.44 -11.19 -2.09
C GLY A 71 7.37 -10.48 -3.07
N VAL A 72 6.89 -9.50 -3.84
CA VAL A 72 7.68 -8.79 -4.86
C VAL A 72 8.13 -7.40 -4.39
N PRO A 73 9.39 -6.99 -4.59
CA PRO A 73 9.82 -5.62 -4.32
C PRO A 73 8.95 -4.57 -5.02
N ASN A 74 8.49 -3.58 -4.27
CA ASN A 74 7.58 -2.55 -4.77
C ASN A 74 8.17 -1.72 -5.93
N ASP A 75 9.50 -1.62 -6.05
CA ASP A 75 10.14 -0.95 -7.17
C ASP A 75 10.00 -1.72 -8.49
N LEU A 76 9.98 -3.06 -8.43
CA LEU A 76 9.72 -3.92 -9.58
C LEU A 76 8.25 -3.81 -10.00
N VAL A 77 7.33 -3.91 -9.05
CA VAL A 77 5.88 -3.78 -9.34
C VAL A 77 5.55 -2.38 -9.84
N GLY A 78 6.10 -1.35 -9.21
CA GLY A 78 5.99 0.03 -9.66
C GLY A 78 6.63 0.30 -11.03
N ARG A 79 7.59 -0.52 -11.48
CA ARG A 79 8.14 -0.45 -12.84
C ARG A 79 7.14 -0.98 -13.86
N GLU A 80 6.53 -2.13 -13.59
CA GLU A 80 5.50 -2.71 -14.46
C GLU A 80 4.28 -1.80 -14.57
N ALA A 81 3.81 -1.22 -13.46
CA ALA A 81 2.76 -0.20 -13.48
C ALA A 81 3.12 0.99 -14.39
N ARG A 82 4.36 1.51 -14.31
CA ARG A 82 4.81 2.61 -15.18
C ARG A 82 4.79 2.26 -16.66
N ILE A 83 5.10 1.02 -17.02
CA ILE A 83 5.07 0.56 -18.42
C ILE A 83 3.64 0.69 -18.96
N ILE A 84 2.66 0.17 -18.22
CA ILE A 84 1.23 0.27 -18.56
C ILE A 84 0.78 1.73 -18.65
N LEU A 85 1.10 2.55 -17.65
CA LEU A 85 0.74 3.97 -17.63
C LEU A 85 1.36 4.76 -18.80
N LYS A 86 2.62 4.48 -19.15
CA LYS A 86 3.30 5.11 -20.29
C LYS A 86 2.65 4.72 -21.61
N GLU A 87 2.24 3.47 -21.76
CA GLU A 87 1.56 3.00 -22.96
C GLU A 87 0.20 3.68 -23.14
N ILE A 88 -0.61 3.80 -22.07
CA ILE A 88 -1.86 4.57 -22.10
C ILE A 88 -1.58 6.04 -22.50
N SER A 89 -0.53 6.65 -21.92
CA SER A 89 -0.12 8.02 -22.29
C SER A 89 0.43 8.14 -23.71
N HIS A 90 0.92 7.06 -24.31
CA HIS A 90 1.37 7.04 -25.69
C HIS A 90 0.17 6.97 -26.64
N ILE A 91 -0.80 6.10 -26.32
CA ILE A 91 -2.07 5.99 -27.05
C ILE A 91 -2.83 7.31 -27.07
N SER A 92 -2.88 8.04 -25.96
CA SER A 92 -3.55 9.35 -25.90
C SER A 92 -2.91 10.45 -26.75
N LYS A 93 -1.75 10.19 -27.35
CA LYS A 93 -1.04 11.08 -28.27
C LYS A 93 -1.03 10.57 -29.71
N ASN A 94 -1.73 9.46 -29.99
CA ASN A 94 -1.80 8.84 -31.30
C ASN A 94 -3.26 8.85 -31.81
N PRO A 95 -3.66 9.86 -32.62
CA PRO A 95 -5.01 9.96 -33.18
C PRO A 95 -5.43 8.77 -34.06
N GLU A 96 -4.49 7.99 -34.58
CA GLU A 96 -4.78 6.80 -35.40
C GLU A 96 -5.13 5.57 -34.55
N SER A 97 -4.89 5.61 -33.24
CA SER A 97 -5.24 4.50 -32.36
C SER A 97 -6.75 4.43 -32.16
N ILE A 98 -7.31 3.22 -32.27
CA ILE A 98 -8.73 2.95 -31.97
C ILE A 98 -9.12 3.31 -30.52
N TYR A 99 -8.14 3.43 -29.61
CA TYR A 99 -8.35 3.79 -28.21
C TYR A 99 -7.91 5.22 -27.86
N TYR A 100 -7.64 6.07 -28.86
CA TYR A 100 -7.16 7.45 -28.65
C TYR A 100 -8.06 8.25 -27.70
N GLU A 101 -9.37 8.31 -28.00
CA GLU A 101 -10.35 9.05 -27.20
C GLU A 101 -10.48 8.50 -25.79
N ASP A 102 -10.51 7.18 -25.65
CA ASP A 102 -10.57 6.50 -24.35
C ASP A 102 -9.33 6.82 -23.50
N ALA A 103 -8.16 6.85 -24.11
CA ALA A 103 -6.91 7.14 -23.42
C ALA A 103 -6.83 8.62 -22.98
N ILE A 104 -7.35 9.55 -23.78
CA ILE A 104 -7.50 10.96 -23.37
C ILE A 104 -8.47 11.06 -22.20
N ASP A 105 -9.61 10.39 -22.29
CA ASP A 105 -10.69 10.44 -21.31
C ASP A 105 -10.22 9.97 -19.92
N VAL A 106 -9.56 8.81 -19.84
CA VAL A 106 -9.07 8.29 -18.56
C VAL A 106 -7.95 9.15 -17.96
N LEU A 107 -7.16 9.84 -18.79
CA LEU A 107 -6.05 10.69 -18.34
C LEU A 107 -6.47 12.11 -17.93
N LYS A 108 -7.75 12.48 -18.01
CA LYS A 108 -8.25 13.82 -17.63
C LYS A 108 -7.83 14.25 -16.22
N ASN A 109 -7.77 13.30 -15.28
CA ASN A 109 -7.40 13.53 -13.88
C ASN A 109 -5.91 13.27 -13.59
N GLY A 110 -5.09 13.12 -14.64
CA GLY A 110 -3.65 12.88 -14.56
C GLY A 110 -3.27 11.40 -14.50
N ILE A 111 -2.05 11.09 -14.95
CA ILE A 111 -1.60 9.70 -15.15
C ILE A 111 -1.64 8.84 -13.88
N PHE A 112 -1.40 9.43 -12.71
CA PHE A 112 -1.42 8.69 -11.45
C PHE A 112 -2.84 8.47 -10.91
N SER A 113 -3.89 9.07 -11.47
CA SER A 113 -5.27 8.74 -11.06
C SER A 113 -5.69 7.35 -11.54
N LEU A 114 -4.92 6.74 -12.45
CA LEU A 114 -5.16 5.41 -13.00
C LEU A 114 -4.67 4.26 -12.12
N VAL A 115 -4.02 4.56 -10.99
CA VAL A 115 -3.51 3.55 -10.04
C VAL A 115 -3.94 3.91 -8.63
N ARG A 116 -4.08 2.88 -7.77
CA ARG A 116 -4.45 3.01 -6.36
C ARG A 116 -3.48 2.29 -5.44
N GLY A 117 -3.85 2.21 -4.17
CA GLY A 117 -3.18 1.40 -3.17
C GLY A 117 -1.70 1.71 -3.01
N THR A 118 -0.92 0.65 -2.78
CA THR A 118 0.52 0.71 -2.52
C THR A 118 1.28 1.34 -3.69
N ILE A 119 0.86 1.07 -4.93
CA ILE A 119 1.53 1.57 -6.14
C ILE A 119 1.30 3.06 -6.32
N LYS A 120 0.10 3.59 -6.04
CA LYS A 120 -0.15 5.04 -6.03
C LYS A 120 0.75 5.75 -5.02
N LEU A 121 0.83 5.22 -3.79
CA LEU A 121 1.69 5.79 -2.73
C LEU A 121 3.17 5.80 -3.15
N TYR A 122 3.62 4.71 -3.78
CA TYR A 122 4.98 4.58 -4.30
C TYR A 122 5.29 5.57 -5.44
N LEU A 123 4.45 5.60 -6.48
CA LEU A 123 4.66 6.43 -7.67
C LEU A 123 4.52 7.93 -7.38
N GLY A 124 3.52 8.29 -6.57
CA GLY A 124 3.32 9.66 -6.08
C GLY A 124 4.38 10.11 -5.06
N LYS A 125 5.27 9.19 -4.64
CA LYS A 125 6.32 9.44 -3.65
C LYS A 125 5.80 10.00 -2.31
N TYR A 126 4.58 9.64 -1.94
CA TYR A 126 3.98 10.05 -0.67
C TYR A 126 4.64 9.37 0.54
N THR A 127 5.51 8.39 0.34
CA THR A 127 6.15 7.60 1.40
C THR A 127 7.64 7.88 1.58
N THR A 128 8.23 7.42 2.68
CA THR A 128 9.66 7.61 2.93
C THR A 128 10.50 6.79 1.93
N ARG A 129 11.76 7.19 1.71
CA ARG A 129 12.70 6.39 0.90
C ARG A 129 12.87 4.98 1.46
N ASP A 130 12.90 4.85 2.79
CA ASP A 130 13.08 3.55 3.43
C ASP A 130 11.85 2.65 3.31
N TRP A 131 10.64 3.20 3.42
CA TRP A 131 9.41 2.45 3.11
C TRP A 131 9.47 1.92 1.68
N ARG A 132 9.82 2.76 0.70
CA ARG A 132 9.87 2.35 -0.71
C ARG A 132 10.83 1.20 -0.98
N ARG A 133 11.99 1.19 -0.31
CA ARG A 133 13.01 0.12 -0.45
C ARG A 133 12.61 -1.18 0.24
N LYS A 134 11.74 -1.12 1.25
CA LYS A 134 11.44 -2.26 2.15
C LYS A 134 10.04 -2.82 2.02
N ARG A 135 9.17 -2.14 1.27
CA ARG A 135 7.80 -2.57 0.99
C ARG A 135 7.80 -3.59 -0.14
N PHE A 136 7.05 -4.66 0.04
CA PHE A 136 6.81 -5.69 -0.96
C PHE A 136 5.32 -5.84 -1.21
N THR A 137 4.91 -5.92 -2.46
CA THR A 137 3.51 -6.09 -2.89
C THR A 137 3.54 -6.81 -4.22
N ASP A 138 2.61 -7.72 -4.46
CA ASP A 138 2.39 -8.44 -5.72
C ASP A 138 1.23 -7.84 -6.52
N ASP A 139 0.42 -6.98 -5.89
CA ASP A 139 -0.79 -6.42 -6.48
C ASP A 139 -0.60 -5.02 -7.12
N ILE A 140 -1.20 -4.86 -8.30
CA ILE A 140 -1.40 -3.58 -8.97
C ILE A 140 -2.90 -3.29 -9.10
N ASP A 141 -3.35 -2.31 -8.31
CA ASP A 141 -4.72 -1.81 -8.36
C ASP A 141 -4.86 -0.76 -9.47
N PHE A 142 -5.32 -1.15 -10.67
CA PHE A 142 -5.66 -0.20 -11.73
C PHE A 142 -7.07 0.35 -11.57
N TRP A 143 -7.20 1.66 -11.76
CA TRP A 143 -8.44 2.42 -11.67
C TRP A 143 -8.80 3.01 -13.05
N VAL A 144 -9.14 2.15 -14.01
CA VAL A 144 -9.36 2.51 -15.42
C VAL A 144 -10.70 1.96 -15.93
N TYR A 145 -11.68 2.85 -16.12
CA TYR A 145 -13.06 2.48 -16.52
C TYR A 145 -13.24 2.14 -17.98
N LYS A 146 -12.29 2.51 -18.82
CA LYS A 146 -12.19 2.02 -20.19
C LYS A 146 -11.52 0.65 -20.18
N ILE A 147 -12.30 -0.39 -19.89
CA ILE A 147 -11.82 -1.77 -19.69
C ILE A 147 -11.08 -2.28 -20.93
N ASP A 148 -11.61 -2.04 -22.13
CA ASP A 148 -11.02 -2.52 -23.37
C ASP A 148 -9.64 -1.90 -23.65
N LEU A 149 -9.47 -0.60 -23.35
CA LEU A 149 -8.18 0.06 -23.39
C LEU A 149 -7.19 -0.60 -22.43
N LEU A 150 -7.60 -0.83 -21.18
CA LEU A 150 -6.71 -1.46 -20.19
C LEU A 150 -6.32 -2.87 -20.61
N GLU A 151 -7.29 -3.70 -21.04
CA GLU A 151 -7.00 -5.06 -21.52
C GLU A 151 -6.07 -5.06 -22.74
N TYR A 152 -6.28 -4.14 -23.69
CA TYR A 152 -5.39 -3.97 -24.84
C TYR A 152 -3.95 -3.70 -24.41
N VAL A 153 -3.76 -2.73 -23.50
CA VAL A 153 -2.43 -2.34 -23.01
C VAL A 153 -1.78 -3.47 -22.21
N LEU A 154 -2.52 -4.17 -21.35
CA LEU A 154 -2.02 -5.31 -20.59
C LEU A 154 -1.56 -6.44 -21.52
N LYS A 155 -2.39 -6.85 -22.48
CA LYS A 155 -2.03 -7.88 -23.50
C LYS A 155 -0.78 -7.48 -24.27
N LYS A 156 -0.71 -6.23 -24.75
CA LYS A 156 0.44 -5.70 -25.50
C LYS A 156 1.75 -5.78 -24.69
N ASN A 157 1.66 -5.70 -23.37
CA ASN A 157 2.80 -5.70 -22.46
C ASN A 157 3.05 -7.06 -21.77
N GLY A 158 2.54 -8.16 -22.35
CA GLY A 158 2.86 -9.53 -21.94
C GLY A 158 2.11 -10.00 -20.69
N TRP A 159 1.04 -9.33 -20.29
CA TRP A 159 0.15 -9.81 -19.24
C TRP A 159 -0.81 -10.86 -19.80
N ILE A 160 -1.15 -11.85 -18.98
CA ILE A 160 -2.02 -12.96 -19.33
C ILE A 160 -3.22 -12.96 -18.39
N LYS A 161 -4.43 -13.02 -18.94
CA LYS A 161 -5.65 -13.13 -18.13
C LYS A 161 -5.82 -14.57 -17.66
N ASN A 162 -5.78 -14.79 -16.36
CA ASN A 162 -6.09 -16.07 -15.76
C ASN A 162 -7.60 -16.35 -15.90
N LYS A 163 -7.96 -17.50 -16.47
CA LYS A 163 -9.37 -17.85 -16.74
C LYS A 163 -10.16 -18.19 -15.48
N VAL A 164 -9.47 -18.62 -14.41
CA VAL A 164 -10.08 -19.05 -13.15
C VAL A 164 -10.30 -17.85 -12.24
N THR A 165 -9.23 -17.11 -11.91
CA THR A 165 -9.32 -15.92 -11.03
C THR A 165 -9.92 -14.71 -11.75
N ARG A 166 -9.88 -14.70 -13.10
CA ARG A 166 -10.24 -13.57 -13.98
C ARG A 166 -9.29 -12.37 -13.85
N GLU A 167 -8.20 -12.52 -13.12
CA GLU A 167 -7.19 -11.50 -12.90
C GLU A 167 -6.15 -11.49 -14.02
N TRP A 168 -5.44 -10.36 -14.14
CA TRP A 168 -4.32 -10.23 -15.07
C TRP A 168 -3.01 -10.54 -14.35
N GLU A 169 -2.23 -11.46 -14.88
CA GLU A 169 -1.00 -11.95 -14.27
C GLU A 169 0.19 -11.68 -15.18
N LYS A 170 1.34 -11.38 -14.56
CA LYS A 170 2.62 -11.31 -15.27
C LYS A 170 3.73 -11.89 -14.41
N MET A 171 4.53 -12.76 -15.01
CA MET A 171 5.73 -13.28 -14.35
C MET A 171 6.85 -12.25 -14.41
N VAL A 172 7.44 -11.96 -13.26
CA VAL A 172 8.58 -11.06 -13.11
C VAL A 172 9.74 -11.79 -12.43
N PHE A 173 10.94 -11.27 -12.67
CA PHE A 173 12.17 -11.84 -12.17
C PHE A 173 13.00 -10.78 -11.47
N TRP A 174 13.61 -11.12 -10.34
CA TRP A 174 14.64 -10.30 -9.72
C TRP A 174 15.68 -11.18 -9.03
N TYR A 175 16.83 -10.59 -8.73
CA TYR A 175 17.83 -11.22 -7.90
C TYR A 175 17.60 -10.81 -6.45
N ASN A 176 17.36 -11.78 -5.58
CA ASN A 176 17.27 -11.50 -4.16
C ASN A 176 18.70 -11.25 -3.63
N PRO A 177 19.00 -10.02 -3.17
CA PRO A 177 20.36 -9.66 -2.75
C PRO A 177 20.82 -10.39 -1.48
N ARG A 178 19.92 -11.08 -0.77
CA ARG A 178 20.27 -11.86 0.43
C ARG A 178 20.63 -13.30 0.10
N THR A 179 19.94 -13.90 -0.85
CA THR A 179 20.13 -15.32 -1.21
C THR A 179 21.00 -15.48 -2.46
N ASP A 180 21.26 -14.39 -3.19
CA ASP A 180 21.93 -14.35 -4.49
C ASP A 180 21.28 -15.27 -5.54
N LYS A 181 20.00 -15.56 -5.33
CA LYS A 181 19.20 -16.39 -6.23
C LYS A 181 18.26 -15.53 -7.05
N ARG A 182 18.05 -15.95 -8.29
CA ARG A 182 16.95 -15.45 -9.12
C ARG A 182 15.65 -15.95 -8.52
N GLU A 183 14.76 -15.01 -8.19
CA GLU A 183 13.40 -15.27 -7.75
C GLU A 183 12.45 -15.01 -8.92
N GLU A 184 11.45 -15.88 -9.03
CA GLU A 184 10.37 -15.78 -10.00
C GLU A 184 9.08 -15.61 -9.22
N HIS A 185 8.28 -14.61 -9.58
CA HIS A 185 7.02 -14.39 -8.91
C HIS A 185 6.01 -13.80 -9.89
N ILE A 186 4.74 -13.99 -9.56
CA ILE A 186 3.62 -13.50 -10.36
C ILE A 186 3.17 -12.20 -9.69
N ILE A 187 3.16 -11.12 -10.46
CA ILE A 187 2.41 -9.93 -10.08
C ILE A 187 1.01 -10.04 -10.66
N ILE A 188 0.04 -9.55 -9.89
CA ILE A 188 -1.37 -9.62 -10.19
C ILE A 188 -1.88 -8.19 -10.39
N SER A 189 -2.75 -8.00 -11.37
CA SER A 189 -3.40 -6.74 -11.68
C SER A 189 -4.91 -6.95 -11.57
N SER A 190 -5.53 -6.26 -10.62
CA SER A 190 -6.97 -6.15 -10.49
C SER A 190 -7.46 -4.91 -11.24
N ASN A 191 -8.53 -5.06 -12.03
CA ASN A 191 -9.33 -3.90 -12.43
C ASN A 191 -10.43 -3.71 -11.40
N ASP A 192 -10.20 -2.78 -10.48
CA ASP A 192 -11.00 -2.55 -9.27
C ASP A 192 -12.45 -2.08 -9.54
N ILE A 193 -12.84 -1.91 -10.80
CA ILE A 193 -14.16 -1.40 -11.17
C ILE A 193 -15.27 -2.42 -10.95
N ASN A 194 -14.95 -3.71 -11.04
CA ASN A 194 -15.91 -4.75 -10.69
C ASN A 194 -16.18 -4.83 -9.17
N GLN A 195 -15.30 -4.26 -8.32
CA GLN A 195 -15.54 -4.16 -6.87
C GLN A 195 -16.34 -2.92 -6.46
N ILE A 196 -16.64 -1.98 -7.38
CA ILE A 196 -17.55 -0.85 -7.10
C ILE A 196 -18.97 -1.37 -6.77
N LEU A 197 -19.32 -2.57 -7.27
CA LEU A 197 -20.65 -3.18 -7.16
C LEU A 197 -20.68 -4.43 -6.28
N ASP A 198 -19.61 -4.75 -5.53
CA ASP A 198 -19.70 -5.86 -4.59
C ASP A 198 -20.49 -5.42 -3.34
N PHE A 199 -21.80 -5.64 -3.40
CA PHE A 199 -22.75 -5.41 -2.30
C PHE A 199 -22.51 -6.36 -1.10
N GLY A 200 -21.53 -7.27 -1.18
CA GLY A 200 -21.12 -8.15 -0.08
C GLY A 200 -19.74 -7.81 0.46
N GLY A 201 -19.62 -6.81 1.35
CA GLY A 201 -18.37 -6.59 2.08
C GLY A 201 -17.99 -5.15 2.46
N GLY A 202 -18.84 -4.16 2.21
CA GLY A 202 -18.72 -2.83 2.84
C GLY A 202 -17.57 -1.94 2.37
N SER A 203 -16.84 -2.28 1.30
CA SER A 203 -15.84 -1.39 0.71
C SER A 203 -16.44 -0.52 -0.39
N TYR A 204 -17.08 0.59 -0.02
CA TYR A 204 -17.38 1.65 -0.98
C TYR A 204 -16.04 2.20 -1.52
N LEU A 205 -15.89 2.25 -2.85
CA LEU A 205 -14.66 2.72 -3.49
C LEU A 205 -14.81 4.20 -3.87
N ASP A 206 -14.36 5.08 -2.97
CA ASP A 206 -14.52 6.54 -3.12
C ASP A 206 -13.70 7.18 -4.26
N GLY A 207 -12.59 6.54 -4.69
CA GLY A 207 -11.71 7.09 -5.73
C GLY A 207 -10.23 6.74 -5.57
N SER A 208 -9.38 7.29 -6.43
CA SER A 208 -7.93 7.05 -6.48
C SER A 208 -7.07 8.18 -5.92
N ASP A 209 -7.69 9.23 -5.39
CA ASP A 209 -7.00 10.28 -4.65
C ASP A 209 -6.46 9.78 -3.30
N LEU A 210 -5.55 10.55 -2.72
CA LEU A 210 -4.91 10.18 -1.46
C LEU A 210 -5.93 10.06 -0.32
N LYS A 211 -6.94 10.94 -0.24
CA LYS A 211 -8.00 10.90 0.79
C LYS A 211 -8.75 9.57 0.77
N SER A 212 -9.20 9.15 -0.41
CA SER A 212 -9.92 7.90 -0.65
C SER A 212 -9.07 6.69 -0.30
N ILE A 213 -7.77 6.73 -0.60
CA ILE A 213 -6.83 5.67 -0.23
C ILE A 213 -6.67 5.60 1.28
N LEU A 214 -6.43 6.72 1.97
CA LEU A 214 -6.29 6.74 3.43
C LEU A 214 -7.58 6.29 4.12
N LYS A 215 -8.75 6.73 3.63
CA LYS A 215 -10.06 6.29 4.14
C LYS A 215 -10.25 4.78 3.98
N LYS A 216 -10.01 4.21 2.79
CA LYS A 216 -10.08 2.74 2.56
C LYS A 216 -9.15 1.99 3.52
N LYS A 217 -7.90 2.46 3.67
CA LYS A 217 -6.89 1.88 4.56
C LYS A 217 -7.27 1.96 6.04
N LEU A 218 -7.80 3.10 6.48
CA LEU A 218 -8.32 3.31 7.83
C LEU A 218 -9.50 2.39 8.15
N MET A 219 -10.45 2.25 7.23
CA MET A 219 -11.62 1.37 7.39
C MET A 219 -11.22 -0.11 7.46
N ARG A 220 -10.24 -0.55 6.66
CA ARG A 220 -9.70 -1.93 6.74
C ARG A 220 -8.93 -2.17 8.03
N GLY A 221 -8.17 -1.18 8.50
CA GLY A 221 -7.45 -1.23 9.76
C GLY A 221 -6.31 -2.25 9.82
N HIS A 222 -5.86 -2.79 8.69
CA HIS A 222 -4.75 -3.75 8.66
C HIS A 222 -3.43 -3.08 9.09
N GLU A 223 -2.51 -3.84 9.69
CA GLU A 223 -1.22 -3.29 10.14
C GLU A 223 -0.40 -2.64 9.01
N VAL A 224 -0.47 -3.22 7.80
CA VAL A 224 0.17 -2.67 6.61
C VAL A 224 -0.45 -1.35 6.18
N ASP A 225 -1.76 -1.22 6.30
CA ASP A 225 -2.51 0.00 5.99
C ASP A 225 -2.14 1.12 6.96
N LEU A 226 -2.06 0.82 8.26
CA LEU A 226 -1.61 1.77 9.28
C LEU A 226 -0.14 2.18 9.08
N SER A 227 0.73 1.25 8.68
CA SER A 227 2.13 1.57 8.34
C SER A 227 2.24 2.52 7.15
N ASP A 228 1.45 2.30 6.10
CA ASP A 228 1.40 3.15 4.92
C ASP A 228 0.97 4.57 5.30
N ILE A 229 -0.11 4.68 6.07
CA ILE A 229 -0.64 5.92 6.65
C ILE A 229 0.45 6.70 7.40
N LEU A 230 1.14 6.03 8.34
CA LEU A 230 2.17 6.67 9.16
C LEU A 230 3.32 7.18 8.30
N ASN A 231 3.71 6.43 7.27
CA ASN A 231 4.78 6.85 6.37
C ASN A 231 4.38 8.06 5.51
N VAL A 232 3.12 8.12 5.09
CA VAL A 232 2.58 9.28 4.39
C VAL A 232 2.61 10.52 5.30
N ALA A 233 2.11 10.39 6.53
CA ALA A 233 2.14 11.46 7.53
C ALA A 233 3.57 11.93 7.83
N MET A 234 4.54 11.01 7.97
CA MET A 234 5.95 11.34 8.25
C MET A 234 6.62 12.15 7.14
N VAL A 235 6.32 11.86 5.87
CA VAL A 235 6.88 12.60 4.74
C VAL A 235 6.27 14.00 4.67
N LEU A 236 4.95 14.09 4.82
CA LEU A 236 4.22 15.34 4.65
C LEU A 236 4.39 16.28 5.85
N ASN A 237 4.58 15.74 7.06
CA ASN A 237 4.96 16.53 8.23
C ASN A 237 6.35 17.17 8.12
N LYS A 238 7.24 16.60 7.28
CA LYS A 238 8.58 17.14 7.00
C LYS A 238 8.63 17.99 5.72
N ALA A 239 7.55 18.01 4.94
CA ALA A 239 7.51 18.71 3.68
C ALA A 239 7.03 20.14 3.91
N GLU A 240 7.95 21.03 4.25
CA GLU A 240 7.73 22.46 3.99
C GLU A 240 7.56 22.65 2.47
N GLY A 241 6.32 22.80 2.01
CA GLY A 241 6.01 23.26 0.65
C GLY A 241 5.49 22.25 -0.38
N LEU A 242 5.31 20.94 -0.10
CA LEU A 242 4.62 20.02 -1.02
C LEU A 242 3.13 19.82 -0.64
N SER A 243 2.26 20.04 -1.63
CA SER A 243 0.78 19.92 -1.64
C SER A 243 0.06 19.84 -0.30
N ILE A 244 0.26 20.86 0.55
CA ILE A 244 -0.47 21.09 1.80
C ILE A 244 -1.98 20.84 1.62
N LYS A 245 -2.55 21.16 0.45
CA LYS A 245 -3.95 20.94 0.13
C LYS A 245 -4.35 19.46 0.05
N GLU A 246 -3.70 18.65 -0.81
CA GLU A 246 -4.04 17.22 -0.94
C GLU A 246 -3.80 16.47 0.37
N TRP A 247 -2.75 16.84 1.11
CA TRP A 247 -2.53 16.31 2.46
C TRP A 247 -3.62 16.71 3.45
N ARG A 248 -3.97 18.00 3.56
CA ARG A 248 -5.05 18.48 4.45
C ARG A 248 -6.36 17.77 4.13
N ASP A 249 -6.73 17.70 2.85
CA ASP A 249 -7.94 17.01 2.39
C ASP A 249 -7.88 15.52 2.76
N SER A 250 -6.70 14.90 2.70
CA SER A 250 -6.49 13.51 3.10
C SER A 250 -6.51 13.30 4.62
N TRP A 251 -6.04 14.27 5.40
CA TRP A 251 -6.12 14.26 6.86
C TRP A 251 -7.56 14.34 7.34
N CYS A 252 -8.45 15.01 6.59
CA CYS A 252 -9.88 14.96 6.87
C CYS A 252 -10.42 13.52 6.88
N ALA A 253 -9.84 12.57 6.13
CA ALA A 253 -10.26 11.16 6.24
C ALA A 253 -9.95 10.55 7.62
N PHE A 254 -8.86 10.98 8.27
CA PHE A 254 -8.57 10.61 9.67
C PHE A 254 -9.59 11.20 10.62
N GLU A 255 -9.83 12.51 10.51
CA GLU A 255 -10.78 13.23 11.36
C GLU A 255 -12.20 12.67 11.21
N GLU A 256 -12.66 12.45 9.97
CA GLU A 256 -13.93 11.79 9.65
C GLU A 256 -14.00 10.39 10.29
N SER A 257 -12.94 9.57 10.14
CA SER A 257 -12.92 8.21 10.70
C SER A 257 -12.96 8.19 12.23
N ILE A 258 -12.28 9.14 12.89
CA ILE A 258 -12.32 9.30 14.35
C ILE A 258 -13.71 9.75 14.80
N ASN A 259 -14.34 10.67 14.07
CA ASN A 259 -15.67 11.17 14.37
C ASN A 259 -16.78 10.12 14.12
N THR A 260 -16.58 9.18 13.19
CA THR A 260 -17.50 8.04 12.99
C THR A 260 -17.39 6.94 14.05
N ARG A 261 -16.38 6.97 14.92
CA ARG A 261 -16.26 6.05 16.07
C ARG A 261 -17.03 6.53 17.31
N SER A 262 -17.78 7.63 17.20
CA SER A 262 -18.60 8.20 18.26
C SER A 262 -20.08 8.18 17.88
N THR A 263 -20.75 7.05 18.14
CA THR A 263 -22.12 6.91 18.70
C THR A 263 -22.37 5.45 18.99
#